data_AF-A0A6A4GZL7-F1
#
_entry.id   AF-A0A6A4GZL7-F1
#
_cell.length_a   1.000
_cell.length_b   1.000
_cell.length_c   1.000
_cell.angle_alpha   90.00
_cell.angle_beta   90.00
_cell.angle_gamma   90.00
#
_symmetry.space_group_name_H-M   'P 1'
#
loop_
_entity.id
_entity.type
_entity.pdbx_description
1 polymer ?
#
loop_
_entity_poly.entity_id
_entity_poly.type
_entity_poly.pdbx_seq_one_letter_code
_entity_poly.pdbx_strand_id
1 'polypeptide(L)' 'SIKLVGLDLSTPVFSHGQLYVALSRVTSSQKIKVLLPENTHGNKTVNVVYKEVLLDI' A
#
# COMPACT_ATOMS: atom_id res chain seq x y z
N SER A 1 16.95 10.29 -1.47
CA SER A 1 15.66 10.41 -2.17
C SER A 1 15.50 9.22 -3.09
N ILE A 2 14.41 8.47 -2.96
CA ILE A 2 14.13 7.32 -3.84
C ILE A 2 13.65 7.85 -5.20
N LYS A 3 14.22 7.33 -6.29
CA LYS A 3 13.94 7.81 -7.65
C LYS A 3 12.62 7.27 -8.21
N LEU A 4 12.26 6.03 -7.87
CA LEU A 4 11.02 5.37 -8.27
C LEU A 4 10.61 4.36 -7.20
N VAL A 5 9.33 4.29 -6.86
CA VAL A 5 8.77 3.29 -5.93
C VAL A 5 7.69 2.49 -6.64
N GLY A 6 7.79 1.16 -6.55
CA GLY A 6 6.73 0.23 -6.91
C GLY A 6 6.02 -0.25 -5.65
N LEU A 7 4.69 -0.15 -5.64
CA LEU A 7 3.82 -0.70 -4.60
C LEU A 7 3.00 -1.82 -5.22
N ASP A 8 3.24 -3.05 -4.81
CA ASP A 8 2.43 -4.19 -5.21
C ASP A 8 1.31 -4.41 -4.20
N LEU A 9 0.07 -4.14 -4.63
CA LEU A 9 -1.15 -4.33 -3.86
C LEU A 9 -2.02 -5.44 -4.46
N SER A 10 -1.44 -6.33 -5.29
CA SER A 10 -2.13 -7.49 -5.87
C SER A 10 -2.66 -8.45 -4.80
N THR A 11 -1.97 -8.50 -3.66
CA THR A 11 -2.45 -9.11 -2.42
C THR A 11 -2.81 -8.01 -1.42
N PRO A 12 -3.90 -8.13 -0.66
CA PRO A 12 -4.23 -7.19 0.40
C PRO A 12 -3.07 -7.09 1.40
N VAL A 13 -2.48 -5.91 1.52
CA VAL A 13 -1.33 -5.70 2.40
C VAL A 13 -1.75 -5.30 3.80
N PHE A 14 -0.94 -5.78 4.72
CA PHE A 14 -1.06 -5.60 6.15
C PHE A 14 -0.57 -4.21 6.57
N SER A 15 -1.40 -3.51 7.33
CA SER A 15 -1.16 -2.23 7.99
C SER A 15 -1.05 -1.01 7.08
N HIS A 16 -1.99 -0.09 7.29
CA HIS A 16 -1.93 1.32 6.90
C HIS A 16 -0.52 1.92 7.04
N GLY A 17 0.25 1.49 8.05
CA GLY A 17 1.61 1.94 8.33
C GLY A 17 2.62 1.65 7.21
N GLN A 18 2.65 0.45 6.64
CA GLN A 18 3.61 0.12 5.57
C GLN A 18 3.32 0.89 4.29
N LEU A 19 2.04 0.97 3.91
CA LEU A 19 1.60 1.76 2.75
C LEU A 19 1.95 3.25 2.96
N TYR A 20 1.65 3.80 4.13
CA TYR A 20 1.93 5.20 4.44
C TYR A 20 3.44 5.50 4.47
N VAL A 21 4.25 4.60 5.03
CA VAL A 21 5.72 4.72 5.04
C VAL A 21 6.29 4.64 3.62
N ALA A 22 5.76 3.78 2.76
CA ALA A 22 6.19 3.70 1.37
C ALA A 22 5.86 4.99 0.60
N LEU A 23 4.65 5.52 0.80
CA LEU A 23 4.19 6.76 0.16
C LEU A 23 4.90 8.01 0.70
N SER A 24 5.27 8.06 1.98
CA SER A 24 5.96 9.23 2.57
C SER A 24 7.43 9.34 2.17
N ARG A 25 8.04 8.25 1.72
CA ARG A 25 9.45 8.22 1.27
C ARG A 25 9.67 8.79 -0.14
N VAL A 26 8.60 9.11 -0.86
CA VAL A 26 8.64 9.58 -2.25
C VAL A 26 8.28 11.05 -2.31
N THR A 27 9.08 11.84 -3.01
CA THR A 27 8.91 13.31 -3.05
C THR A 27 7.93 13.78 -4.12
N SER A 28 7.41 12.89 -4.98
CA SER A 28 6.43 13.19 -6.02
C SER A 28 5.61 11.95 -6.34
N SER A 29 4.30 12.12 -6.53
CA SER A 29 3.36 11.05 -6.91
C SER A 29 3.67 10.42 -8.27
N GLN A 30 4.27 11.19 -9.19
CA GLN A 30 4.66 10.70 -10.53
C GLN A 30 5.75 9.62 -10.46
N LYS A 31 6.46 9.53 -9.33
CA LYS A 31 7.52 8.54 -9.09
C LYS A 31 7.00 7.27 -8.41
N ILE A 32 5.68 7.14 -8.27
CA ILE A 32 5.02 6.02 -7.61
C ILE A 32 4.24 5.24 -8.67
N LYS A 33 4.46 3.94 -8.74
CA LYS A 33 3.64 3.01 -9.50
C LYS A 33 2.98 2.03 -8.56
N VAL A 34 1.66 1.90 -8.66
CA VAL A 34 0.88 0.99 -7.84
C VAL A 34 0.32 -0.10 -8.75
N LEU A 35 0.63 -1.35 -8.43
CA LEU A 35 0.03 -2.51 -9.06
C LEU A 35 -1.20 -2.92 -8.23
N LEU A 36 -2.34 -3.03 -8.90
CA LEU A 36 -3.62 -3.44 -8.30
C LEU A 36 -4.01 -4.82 -8.82
N PRO A 37 -4.84 -5.58 -8.07
CA PRO A 37 -5.36 -6.86 -8.54
C PRO A 37 -6.18 -6.68 -9.83
N GLU A 38 -6.02 -7.58 -10.80
CA GLU A 38 -6.69 -7.50 -12.12
C GLU A 38 -8.22 -7.44 -12.02
N ASN A 39 -8.80 -8.09 -11.01
CA ASN A 39 -10.26 -8.13 -10.78
C ASN A 39 -10.81 -6.94 -9.98
N THR A 40 -10.04 -5.87 -9.82
CA THR A 40 -10.52 -4.71 -9.07
C THR A 40 -11.38 -3.82 -9.96
N HIS A 41 -12.63 -3.58 -9.55
CA HIS A 41 -13.48 -2.57 -10.19
C HIS A 41 -12.98 -1.16 -9.83
N GLY A 42 -12.01 -0.66 -10.59
CA GLY A 42 -11.44 0.68 -10.47
C GLY A 42 -10.13 0.77 -9.67
N ASN A 43 -9.70 1.99 -9.35
CA ASN A 43 -8.42 2.27 -8.71
C ASN A 43 -8.49 2.18 -7.18
N LYS A 44 -8.97 1.05 -6.65
CA LYS A 44 -9.18 0.84 -5.20
C LYS A 44 -8.53 -0.46 -4.74
N THR A 45 -8.24 -0.57 -3.45
CA THR A 45 -7.86 -1.83 -2.83
C THR A 45 -8.54 -1.93 -1.46
N VAL A 46 -8.76 -3.15 -0.98
CA VAL A 46 -9.35 -3.38 0.34
C VAL A 46 -8.26 -3.20 1.39
N ASN A 47 -8.46 -2.27 2.31
CA ASN A 47 -7.61 -2.16 3.49
C ASN A 47 -7.97 -3.28 4.47
N VAL A 48 -7.08 -4.24 4.67
CA VAL A 48 -7.29 -5.35 5.61
C VAL A 48 -6.55 -5.04 6.92
N VAL A 49 -7.31 -4.96 8.00
CA VAL A 49 -6.79 -4.77 9.36
C VAL A 49 -7.06 -6.06 10.13
N TYR A 50 -5.99 -6.75 10.52
CA TYR A 50 -6.09 -7.95 11.34
C TYR A 50 -6.17 -7.51 12.79
N LYS A 51 -7.26 -7.89 13.46
CA LYS A 51 -7.55 -7.48 14.83
C LYS A 51 -6.59 -8.14 15.81
N GLU A 52 -6.08 -9.31 15.47
CA GLU A 52 -5.14 -10.11 16.27
C GLU A 52 -3.88 -9.29 16.60
N VAL A 53 -3.34 -8.54 15.64
CA VAL A 53 -2.15 -7.68 15.84
C VAL A 53 -2.46 -6.39 16.60
N LEU A 54 -3.73 -5.99 16.68
CA LEU A 54 -4.18 -4.86 17.50
C LEU A 54 -4.52 -5.25 18.94
N LEU A 55 -4.74 -6.55 19.19
CA LEU A 55 -5.11 -7.10 20.49
C LEU A 55 -3.90 -7.62 21.29
N ASP A 56 -2.72 -7.70 20.67
CA ASP A 56 -1.43 -8.06 21.30
C ASP A 56 -0.71 -6.84 21.95
N ILE A 57 -1.44 -5.81 22.39
CA ILE A 57 -0.89 -4.62 23.10
C ILE A 57 -1.50 -4.51 24.49
#